data_AF-A0A843GLS8-F1
#
_entry.id   AF-A0A843GLS8-F1
#
_cell.length_a   1.000
_cell.length_b   1.000
_cell.length_c   1.000
_cell.angle_alpha   90.00
_cell.angle_beta   90.00
_cell.angle_gamma   90.00
#
_symmetry.space_group_name_H-M   'P 1'
#
loop_
_entity.id
_entity.type
_entity.pdbx_description
1 polymer ?
#
loop_
_entity_poly.entity_id
_entity_poly.type
_entity_poly.pdbx_seq_one_letter_code
_entity_poly.pdbx_strand_id
1 'polypeptide(L)'
;MFTASKAGYISMSKLYSTVGLNGINEAAEYLGLKCSYNDGYKEFCHLITGTISELNKKNSTKKFQFNTEFVPAESLSSKNYKWDKEDGYWVPEDRNLYNSYFYLASDPNTSILDRFKLHGREFTGTLDGGVGLHCNLNEHLSKEQYSFLIDYAIKVGCSYFTFNIPNCQCDKCGHIEKHHFDVCPKCGSTETTD
;
A
#
# COMPACT_ATOMS: atom_id res chain seq x y z
N MET A 1 28.53 -14.93 15.46
CA MET A 1 27.58 -14.34 14.48
C MET A 1 26.79 -15.44 13.81
N PHE A 2 25.47 -15.23 13.64
CA PHE A 2 24.45 -16.15 13.10
C PHE A 2 24.03 -17.34 13.99
N THR A 3 23.88 -17.13 15.30
CA THR A 3 23.42 -18.18 16.24
C THR A 3 22.06 -18.77 15.85
N ALA A 4 21.11 -17.95 15.38
CA ALA A 4 19.79 -18.41 14.93
C ALA A 4 19.87 -19.34 13.70
N SER A 5 20.74 -19.02 12.73
CA SER A 5 20.97 -19.90 11.57
C SER A 5 21.69 -21.18 11.96
N LYS A 6 22.69 -21.11 12.86
CA LYS A 6 23.40 -22.28 13.37
C LYS A 6 22.51 -23.23 14.17
N ALA A 7 21.56 -22.68 14.92
CA ALA A 7 20.56 -23.42 15.67
C ALA A 7 19.40 -23.95 14.79
N GLY A 8 19.40 -23.66 13.48
CA GLY A 8 18.41 -24.16 12.53
C GLY A 8 17.09 -23.38 12.48
N TYR A 9 16.94 -22.28 13.22
CA TYR A 9 15.74 -21.43 13.19
C TYR A 9 15.59 -20.65 11.87
N ILE A 10 16.72 -20.24 11.28
CA ILE A 10 16.75 -19.51 10.01
C ILE A 10 17.49 -20.33 8.97
N SER A 11 16.79 -20.69 7.91
CA SER A 11 17.38 -21.33 6.74
C SER A 11 17.51 -20.29 5.62
N MET A 12 18.74 -19.92 5.28
CA MET A 12 18.99 -18.91 4.22
C MET A 12 18.36 -19.28 2.88
N SER A 13 18.31 -20.58 2.55
CA SER A 13 17.67 -21.07 1.33
C SER A 13 16.14 -20.96 1.33
N LYS A 14 15.52 -20.57 2.44
CA LYS A 14 14.07 -20.30 2.56
C LYS A 14 13.75 -18.79 2.59
N LEU A 15 14.75 -17.93 2.48
CA LEU A 15 14.57 -16.49 2.43
C LEU A 15 14.55 -16.00 0.98
N TYR A 16 13.76 -14.96 0.74
CA TYR A 16 13.79 -14.21 -0.51
C TYR A 16 14.71 -12.99 -0.38
N SER A 17 15.33 -12.62 -1.48
CA SER A 17 15.97 -11.33 -1.68
C SER A 17 14.99 -10.42 -2.41
N THR A 18 14.39 -9.49 -1.67
CA THR A 18 13.28 -8.68 -2.18
C THR A 18 13.75 -7.51 -3.04
N VAL A 19 13.15 -7.39 -4.23
CA VAL A 19 13.17 -6.17 -5.04
C VAL A 19 11.99 -5.30 -4.62
N GLY A 20 12.25 -4.23 -3.89
CA GLY A 20 11.22 -3.32 -3.38
C GLY A 20 10.80 -2.27 -4.41
N LEU A 21 9.49 -1.99 -4.49
CA LEU A 21 8.91 -0.95 -5.32
C LEU A 21 8.24 0.15 -4.47
N ASN A 22 8.44 1.41 -4.88
CA ASN A 22 7.78 2.60 -4.34
C ASN A 22 7.73 3.66 -5.45
N GLY A 23 6.68 4.49 -5.48
CA GLY A 23 6.59 5.61 -6.43
C GLY A 23 6.15 5.27 -7.84
N ILE A 24 5.43 4.16 -8.04
CA ILE A 24 4.91 3.81 -9.39
C ILE A 24 3.88 4.83 -9.88
N ASN A 25 3.11 5.43 -8.97
CA ASN A 25 2.13 6.46 -9.30
C ASN A 25 2.84 7.70 -9.86
N GLU A 26 3.86 8.16 -9.15
CA GLU A 26 4.61 9.35 -9.54
C GLU A 26 5.38 9.12 -10.85
N ALA A 27 5.92 7.92 -11.07
CA ALA A 27 6.51 7.55 -12.36
C ALA A 27 5.48 7.58 -13.51
N ALA A 28 4.23 7.16 -13.26
CA ALA A 28 3.17 7.22 -14.26
C ALA A 28 2.76 8.67 -14.58
N GLU A 29 2.59 9.51 -13.56
CA GLU A 29 2.22 10.92 -13.72
C GLU A 29 3.30 11.74 -14.42
N TYR A 30 4.57 11.47 -14.14
CA TYR A 30 5.70 12.05 -14.87
C TYR A 30 5.59 11.79 -16.39
N LEU A 31 5.10 10.62 -16.77
CA LEU A 31 4.86 10.24 -18.17
C LEU A 31 3.51 10.73 -18.72
N GLY A 32 2.74 11.50 -17.93
CA GLY A 32 1.43 12.02 -18.32
C GLY A 32 0.29 11.00 -18.22
N LEU A 33 0.50 9.86 -17.56
CA LEU A 33 -0.54 8.86 -17.35
C LEU A 33 -1.40 9.21 -16.13
N LYS A 34 -2.70 8.91 -16.23
CA LYS A 34 -3.63 9.03 -15.11
C LYS A 34 -3.58 7.78 -14.24
N CYS A 35 -3.23 7.95 -12.96
CA CYS A 35 -3.30 6.90 -11.94
C CYS A 35 -4.76 6.56 -11.60
N SER A 36 -5.39 5.68 -12.39
CA SER A 36 -6.74 5.18 -12.15
C SER A 36 -6.92 3.78 -12.74
N TYR A 37 -8.08 3.16 -12.53
CA TYR A 37 -8.41 1.91 -13.20
C TYR A 37 -8.70 2.17 -14.69
N ASN A 38 -7.64 2.19 -15.51
CA ASN A 38 -7.68 2.35 -16.96
C ASN A 38 -6.58 1.49 -17.61
N ASP A 39 -6.72 1.19 -18.91
CA ASP A 39 -5.83 0.26 -19.60
C ASP A 39 -4.40 0.81 -19.72
N GLY A 40 -4.21 2.11 -19.97
CA GLY A 40 -2.87 2.70 -20.08
C GLY A 40 -2.07 2.61 -18.78
N TYR A 41 -2.70 2.87 -17.63
CA TYR A 41 -2.06 2.73 -16.33
C TYR A 41 -1.82 1.26 -15.95
N LYS A 42 -2.75 0.37 -16.31
CA LYS A 42 -2.62 -1.08 -16.13
C LYS A 42 -1.42 -1.62 -16.91
N GLU A 43 -1.30 -1.26 -18.19
CA GLU A 43 -0.17 -1.64 -19.06
C GLU A 43 1.16 -1.12 -18.52
N PHE A 44 1.20 0.14 -18.07
CA PHE A 44 2.39 0.73 -17.44
C PHE A 44 2.81 -0.02 -16.18
N CYS A 45 1.87 -0.29 -15.26
CA CYS A 45 2.16 -1.05 -14.05
C CYS A 45 2.69 -2.44 -14.40
N HIS A 46 2.04 -3.14 -15.34
CA HIS A 46 2.46 -4.47 -15.81
C HIS A 46 3.81 -4.48 -16.48
N LEU A 47 4.17 -3.44 -17.23
CA LEU A 47 5.50 -3.32 -17.83
C LEU A 47 6.57 -3.38 -16.74
N ILE A 48 6.40 -2.60 -15.67
CA ILE A 48 7.35 -2.53 -14.56
C ILE A 48 7.37 -3.85 -13.78
N THR A 49 6.22 -4.26 -13.26
CA THR A 49 6.14 -5.43 -12.38
C THR A 49 6.41 -6.74 -13.13
N GLY A 50 6.00 -6.84 -14.39
CA GLY A 50 6.25 -7.97 -15.28
C GLY A 50 7.74 -8.11 -15.60
N THR A 51 8.42 -7.00 -15.94
CA THR A 51 9.87 -7.00 -16.19
C THR A 51 10.63 -7.52 -14.98
N ILE A 52 10.30 -7.03 -13.77
CA ILE A 52 10.96 -7.49 -12.54
C ILE A 52 10.64 -8.97 -12.27
N SER A 53 9.39 -9.40 -12.46
CA SER A 53 8.98 -10.81 -12.29
C SER A 53 9.78 -11.75 -13.19
N GLU A 54 9.98 -11.38 -14.46
CA GLU A 54 10.79 -12.15 -15.41
C GLU A 54 12.25 -12.23 -14.99
N LEU A 55 12.83 -11.10 -14.56
CA LEU A 55 14.20 -11.05 -14.07
C LEU A 55 14.37 -11.85 -12.78
N ASN A 56 13.42 -11.80 -11.85
CA ASN A 56 13.44 -12.60 -10.62
C ASN A 56 13.45 -14.10 -10.96
N LYS A 57 12.59 -14.55 -11.86
CA LYS A 57 12.55 -15.95 -12.30
C LYS A 57 13.85 -16.37 -12.98
N LYS A 58 14.39 -15.53 -13.86
CA LYS A 58 15.64 -15.81 -14.59
C LYS A 58 16.86 -15.91 -13.67
N ASN A 59 16.93 -15.08 -12.64
CA ASN A 59 18.10 -14.99 -11.76
C ASN A 59 17.97 -15.79 -10.46
N SER A 60 16.79 -16.35 -10.17
CA SER A 60 16.57 -17.22 -9.02
C SER A 60 17.25 -18.58 -9.20
N THR A 61 17.82 -19.09 -8.12
CA THR A 61 18.39 -20.44 -8.01
C THR A 61 17.75 -21.19 -6.85
N LYS A 62 18.00 -22.50 -6.73
CA LYS A 62 17.52 -23.29 -5.59
C LYS A 62 18.01 -22.79 -4.22
N LYS A 63 19.10 -22.02 -4.17
CA LYS A 63 19.71 -21.52 -2.94
C LYS A 63 19.43 -20.04 -2.67
N PHE A 64 18.93 -19.32 -3.67
CA PHE A 64 18.76 -17.88 -3.62
C PHE A 64 17.59 -17.49 -4.51
N GLN A 65 16.48 -17.07 -3.91
CA GLN A 65 15.26 -16.70 -4.61
C GLN A 65 15.02 -15.20 -4.50
N PHE A 66 14.49 -14.62 -5.56
CA PHE A 66 14.03 -13.24 -5.56
C PHE A 66 12.51 -13.20 -5.51
N ASN A 67 11.99 -12.13 -4.92
CA ASN A 67 10.58 -11.74 -5.02
C ASN A 67 10.48 -10.22 -5.20
N THR A 68 9.28 -9.74 -5.49
CA THR A 68 8.96 -8.33 -5.67
C THR A 68 7.87 -7.93 -4.68
N GLU A 69 8.13 -6.89 -3.92
CA GLU A 69 7.20 -6.35 -2.94
C GLU A 69 6.96 -4.87 -3.22
N PHE A 70 5.70 -4.45 -3.11
CA PHE A 70 5.41 -3.03 -2.99
C PHE A 70 5.66 -2.62 -1.54
N VAL A 71 6.82 -2.03 -1.28
CA VAL A 71 7.31 -1.87 0.09
C VAL A 71 6.57 -0.74 0.80
N PRO A 72 6.35 -0.83 2.13
CA PRO A 72 5.70 0.24 2.89
C PRO A 72 6.37 1.61 2.71
N ALA A 73 7.70 1.61 2.63
CA ALA A 73 8.52 2.79 2.40
C ALA A 73 8.29 3.97 3.37
N GLU A 74 7.85 3.74 4.61
CA GLU A 74 7.47 4.78 5.57
C GLU A 74 8.46 5.95 5.66
N SER A 75 9.77 5.64 5.75
CA SER A 75 10.82 6.67 5.77
C SER A 75 11.48 6.90 4.40
N LEU A 76 11.40 5.93 3.49
CA LEU A 76 12.09 5.99 2.20
C LEU A 76 11.31 6.85 1.19
N SER A 77 9.98 6.79 1.21
CA SER A 77 9.09 7.52 0.32
C SER A 77 9.32 9.04 0.38
N SER A 78 9.41 9.61 1.59
CA SER A 78 9.71 11.04 1.76
C SER A 78 11.16 11.40 1.44
N LYS A 79 12.09 10.44 1.49
CA LYS A 79 13.49 10.67 1.09
C LYS A 79 13.64 10.67 -0.43
N ASN A 80 13.04 9.70 -1.12
CA ASN A 80 13.03 9.65 -2.58
C ASN A 80 12.48 10.95 -3.16
N TYR A 81 11.34 11.43 -2.65
CA TYR A 81 10.79 12.73 -3.04
C TYR A 81 11.79 13.89 -2.84
N LYS A 82 12.47 13.94 -1.68
CA LYS A 82 13.42 15.03 -1.37
C LYS A 82 14.65 14.98 -2.26
N TRP A 83 15.22 13.80 -2.49
CA TRP A 83 16.39 13.63 -3.36
C TRP A 83 16.05 14.02 -4.80
N ASP A 84 14.92 13.55 -5.32
CA ASP A 84 14.50 13.91 -6.68
C ASP A 84 14.28 15.42 -6.83
N LYS A 85 13.69 16.06 -5.81
CA LYS A 85 13.49 17.51 -5.76
C LYS A 85 14.80 18.29 -5.66
N GLU A 86 15.75 17.83 -4.85
CA GLU A 86 17.08 18.43 -4.68
C GLU A 86 17.90 18.37 -5.98
N ASP A 87 17.76 17.29 -6.74
CA ASP A 87 18.43 17.09 -8.04
C ASP A 87 17.70 17.77 -9.21
N GLY A 88 16.56 18.43 -8.95
CA GLY A 88 15.78 19.15 -9.97
C GLY A 88 14.95 18.25 -10.89
N TYR A 89 14.69 17.00 -10.50
CA TYR A 89 13.73 16.14 -11.19
C TYR A 89 12.30 16.59 -10.93
N TRP A 90 11.38 16.11 -11.76
CA TRP A 90 9.96 16.31 -11.56
C TRP A 90 9.49 15.59 -10.29
N VAL A 91 8.69 16.28 -9.49
CA VAL A 91 8.01 15.74 -8.32
C VAL A 91 6.58 16.28 -8.28
N PRO A 92 5.62 15.58 -7.67
CA PRO A 92 4.25 16.09 -7.52
C PRO A 92 4.22 17.33 -6.62
N GLU A 93 3.32 18.27 -6.93
CA GLU A 93 3.14 19.52 -6.17
C GLU A 93 2.19 19.37 -4.98
N ASP A 94 1.25 18.43 -5.06
CA ASP A 94 0.17 18.20 -4.10
C ASP A 94 0.55 17.25 -2.95
N ARG A 95 1.75 16.67 -2.99
CA ARG A 95 2.29 15.78 -1.94
C ARG A 95 3.80 15.88 -1.84
N ASN A 96 4.34 15.42 -0.71
CA ASN A 96 5.77 15.48 -0.37
C ASN A 96 6.40 14.09 -0.12
N LEU A 97 5.74 13.05 -0.60
CA LEU A 97 6.13 11.65 -0.46
C LEU A 97 5.52 10.84 -1.61
N TYR A 98 6.18 9.75 -1.99
CA TYR A 98 5.74 8.83 -3.05
C TYR A 98 4.80 7.74 -2.55
N ASN A 99 3.81 7.38 -3.35
CA ASN A 99 2.82 6.39 -2.95
C ASN A 99 3.41 4.96 -2.90
N SER A 100 2.99 4.20 -1.90
CA SER A 100 3.29 2.77 -1.72
C SER A 100 2.12 1.87 -2.10
N TYR A 101 1.29 2.34 -3.05
CA TYR A 101 0.07 1.70 -3.51
C TYR A 101 0.03 1.74 -5.03
N PHE A 102 -0.92 1.04 -5.64
CA PHE A 102 -1.27 1.24 -7.05
C PHE A 102 -2.27 2.41 -7.26
N TYR A 103 -2.68 3.10 -6.20
CA TYR A 103 -3.59 4.26 -6.25
C TYR A 103 -2.98 5.43 -5.48
N LEU A 104 -3.43 6.64 -5.80
CA LEU A 104 -3.08 7.83 -5.04
C LEU A 104 -3.86 7.84 -3.72
N ALA A 105 -3.17 7.72 -2.58
CA ALA A 105 -3.83 7.66 -1.28
C ALA A 105 -4.63 8.92 -0.94
N SER A 106 -4.20 10.07 -1.45
CA SER A 106 -4.83 11.38 -1.28
C SER A 106 -5.94 11.68 -2.29
N ASP A 107 -6.15 10.86 -3.33
CA ASP A 107 -7.17 11.15 -4.34
C ASP A 107 -8.59 10.87 -3.81
N PRO A 108 -9.44 11.89 -3.63
CA PRO A 108 -10.80 11.71 -3.14
C PRO A 108 -11.71 11.03 -4.18
N ASN A 109 -11.30 10.99 -5.46
CA ASN A 109 -12.11 10.43 -6.54
C ASN A 109 -11.90 8.92 -6.73
N THR A 110 -10.85 8.34 -6.13
CA THR A 110 -10.63 6.90 -6.19
C THR A 110 -11.57 6.18 -5.23
N SER A 111 -12.64 5.61 -5.79
CA SER A 111 -13.67 4.88 -5.04
C SER A 111 -13.09 3.66 -4.32
N ILE A 112 -13.74 3.22 -3.23
CA ILE A 112 -13.37 1.99 -2.50
C ILE A 112 -13.27 0.80 -3.46
N LEU A 113 -14.26 0.64 -4.35
CA LEU A 113 -14.29 -0.47 -5.32
C LEU A 113 -13.14 -0.39 -6.34
N ASP A 114 -12.71 0.80 -6.72
CA ASP A 114 -11.55 0.95 -7.60
C ASP A 114 -10.23 0.70 -6.86
N ARG A 115 -10.11 1.05 -5.58
CA ARG A 115 -8.95 0.64 -4.76
C ARG A 115 -8.79 -0.87 -4.72
N PHE A 116 -9.89 -1.60 -4.56
CA PHE A 116 -9.93 -3.07 -4.65
C PHE A 116 -9.52 -3.59 -6.03
N LYS A 117 -9.93 -2.95 -7.13
CA LYS A 117 -9.47 -3.33 -8.49
C LYS A 117 -7.99 -3.05 -8.69
N LEU A 118 -7.51 -1.89 -8.23
CA LEU A 118 -6.11 -1.46 -8.31
C LEU A 118 -5.18 -2.32 -7.45
N HIS A 119 -5.71 -3.03 -6.44
CA HIS A 119 -5.00 -4.08 -5.70
C HIS A 119 -5.46 -5.50 -6.09
N GLY A 120 -6.27 -5.60 -7.14
CA GLY A 120 -6.75 -6.86 -7.68
C GLY A 120 -5.71 -7.55 -8.55
N ARG A 121 -6.09 -8.71 -9.08
CA ARG A 121 -5.22 -9.60 -9.85
C ARG A 121 -4.57 -8.92 -11.07
N GLU A 122 -5.26 -7.95 -11.66
CA GLU A 122 -4.77 -7.19 -12.83
C GLU A 122 -3.64 -6.21 -12.50
N PHE A 123 -3.32 -5.96 -11.24
CA PHE A 123 -2.17 -5.13 -10.84
C PHE A 123 -1.17 -5.95 -10.03
N THR A 124 -1.68 -6.84 -9.19
CA THR A 124 -0.87 -7.60 -8.23
C THR A 124 -0.45 -8.97 -8.73
N GLY A 125 -0.99 -9.46 -9.85
CA GLY A 125 -0.77 -10.83 -10.35
C GLY A 125 0.68 -11.15 -10.74
N THR A 126 1.52 -10.14 -10.94
CA THR A 126 2.96 -10.28 -11.20
C THR A 126 3.83 -10.11 -9.95
N LEU A 127 3.24 -9.73 -8.81
CA LEU A 127 3.92 -9.63 -7.53
C LEU A 127 3.88 -10.97 -6.80
N ASP A 128 5.00 -11.36 -6.21
CA ASP A 128 5.19 -12.59 -5.42
C ASP A 128 5.68 -12.31 -3.99
N GLY A 129 6.06 -11.07 -3.67
CA GLY A 129 6.32 -10.57 -2.32
C GLY A 129 5.13 -9.83 -1.68
N GLY A 130 4.15 -9.43 -2.49
CA GLY A 130 2.86 -8.93 -2.01
C GLY A 130 2.73 -7.41 -2.00
N VAL A 131 1.48 -6.98 -1.74
CA VAL A 131 1.07 -5.61 -1.49
C VAL A 131 -0.22 -5.65 -0.68
N GLY A 132 -0.35 -4.79 0.32
CA GLY A 132 -1.55 -4.70 1.16
C GLY A 132 -2.39 -3.49 0.79
N LEU A 133 -3.69 -3.70 0.53
CA LEU A 133 -4.65 -2.60 0.43
C LEU A 133 -5.04 -2.12 1.83
N HIS A 134 -4.65 -0.90 2.18
CA HIS A 134 -5.13 -0.21 3.38
C HIS A 134 -6.38 0.60 3.03
N CYS A 135 -7.56 -0.01 3.16
CA CYS A 135 -8.82 0.61 2.80
C CYS A 135 -9.31 1.55 3.91
N ASN A 136 -8.92 2.83 3.83
CA ASN A 136 -9.41 3.87 4.74
C ASN A 136 -10.92 4.08 4.58
N LEU A 137 -11.65 4.08 5.70
CA LEU A 137 -13.07 4.34 5.82
C LEU A 137 -13.30 5.39 6.91
N ASN A 138 -14.31 6.24 6.76
CA ASN A 138 -14.64 7.25 7.78
C ASN A 138 -15.25 6.62 9.03
N GLU A 139 -16.03 5.56 8.85
CA GLU A 139 -16.76 4.87 9.92
C GLU A 139 -16.80 3.35 9.67
N HIS A 140 -17.17 2.61 10.71
CA HIS A 140 -17.48 1.19 10.58
C HIS A 140 -18.69 0.96 9.68
N LEU A 141 -18.59 -0.07 8.82
CA LEU A 141 -19.68 -0.49 7.96
C LEU A 141 -20.62 -1.45 8.69
N SER A 142 -21.82 -1.63 8.13
CA SER A 142 -22.68 -2.74 8.52
C SER A 142 -22.04 -4.09 8.16
N LYS A 143 -22.51 -5.15 8.80
CA LYS A 143 -22.05 -6.52 8.50
C LYS A 143 -22.23 -6.86 7.01
N GLU A 144 -23.37 -6.48 6.44
CA GLU A 144 -23.74 -6.73 5.04
C GLU A 144 -22.81 -5.99 4.09
N GLN A 145 -22.46 -4.74 4.42
CA GLN A 145 -21.50 -3.94 3.65
C GLN A 145 -20.09 -4.54 3.70
N TYR A 146 -19.63 -5.01 4.87
CA TYR A 146 -18.36 -5.72 4.98
C TYR A 146 -18.36 -7.03 4.17
N SER A 147 -19.42 -7.84 4.27
CA SER A 147 -19.56 -9.06 3.47
C SER A 147 -19.50 -8.76 1.97
N PHE A 148 -20.19 -7.72 1.51
CA PHE A 148 -20.13 -7.29 0.11
C PHE A 148 -18.71 -6.92 -0.33
N LEU A 149 -17.96 -6.16 0.48
CA LEU A 149 -16.59 -5.79 0.13
C LEU A 149 -15.64 -7.00 0.11
N ILE A 150 -15.84 -7.98 1.00
CA ILE A 150 -15.07 -9.23 1.01
C ILE A 150 -15.36 -10.05 -0.24
N ASP A 151 -16.64 -10.24 -0.59
CA ASP A 151 -17.04 -10.94 -1.82
C ASP A 151 -16.49 -10.24 -3.06
N TYR A 152 -16.49 -8.91 -3.05
CA TYR A 152 -15.92 -8.10 -4.11
C TYR A 152 -14.39 -8.25 -4.19
N ALA A 153 -13.68 -8.28 -3.06
CA ALA A 153 -12.24 -8.53 -2.99
C ALA A 153 -11.88 -9.88 -3.61
N ILE A 154 -12.67 -10.93 -3.32
CA ILE A 154 -12.53 -12.26 -3.92
C ILE A 154 -12.74 -12.18 -5.45
N LYS A 155 -13.79 -11.49 -5.89
CA LYS A 155 -14.13 -11.33 -7.31
C LYS A 155 -13.00 -10.66 -8.10
N VAL A 156 -12.39 -9.60 -7.58
CA VAL A 156 -11.31 -8.86 -8.28
C VAL A 156 -9.92 -9.45 -8.00
N GLY A 157 -9.80 -10.38 -7.05
CA GLY A 157 -8.54 -11.01 -6.68
C GLY A 157 -7.62 -10.14 -5.81
N CYS A 158 -8.19 -9.31 -4.93
CA CYS A 158 -7.44 -8.56 -3.92
C CYS A 158 -7.24 -9.45 -2.68
N SER A 159 -6.11 -10.15 -2.60
CA SER A 159 -5.88 -11.20 -1.60
C SER A 159 -5.41 -10.70 -0.23
N TYR A 160 -4.91 -9.47 -0.14
CA TYR A 160 -4.43 -8.89 1.11
C TYR A 160 -4.93 -7.45 1.27
N PHE A 161 -5.80 -7.25 2.25
CA PHE A 161 -6.38 -5.94 2.56
C PHE A 161 -6.75 -5.82 4.03
N THR A 162 -6.80 -4.57 4.52
CA THR A 162 -7.32 -4.19 5.82
C THR A 162 -8.31 -3.04 5.67
N PHE A 163 -9.13 -2.82 6.70
CA PHE A 163 -9.92 -1.60 6.83
C PHE A 163 -9.31 -0.74 7.92
N ASN A 164 -9.03 0.51 7.58
CA ASN A 164 -8.56 1.50 8.54
C ASN A 164 -9.72 2.43 8.86
N ILE A 165 -10.18 2.39 10.10
CA ILE A 165 -11.24 3.25 10.64
C ILE A 165 -10.58 4.12 11.72
N PRO A 166 -10.79 5.45 11.74
CA PRO A 166 -10.24 6.31 12.78
C PRO A 166 -10.80 5.92 14.15
N ASN A 167 -9.92 5.89 15.17
CA ASN A 167 -10.32 5.80 16.56
C ASN A 167 -9.97 7.14 17.21
N CYS A 168 -10.93 7.78 17.87
CA CYS A 168 -10.69 9.03 18.55
C CYS A 168 -10.64 8.81 20.06
N GLN A 169 -9.64 9.37 20.72
CA GLN A 169 -9.50 9.41 22.17
C GLN A 169 -9.70 10.83 22.69
N CYS A 170 -10.47 10.97 23.76
CA CYS A 170 -10.53 12.21 24.52
C CYS A 170 -9.37 12.31 25.52
N ASP A 171 -8.55 13.36 25.41
CA ASP A 171 -7.35 13.53 26.25
C ASP A 171 -7.67 13.91 27.69
N LYS A 172 -8.85 14.48 27.93
CA LYS A 172 -9.29 14.89 29.27
C LYS A 172 -9.77 13.72 30.14
N CYS A 173 -10.52 12.79 29.56
CA CYS A 173 -11.17 11.72 30.33
C CYS A 173 -10.83 10.29 29.87
N GLY A 174 -9.97 10.14 28.85
CA GLY A 174 -9.54 8.86 28.30
C GLY A 174 -10.66 8.06 27.62
N HIS A 175 -11.77 8.70 27.23
CA HIS A 175 -12.84 8.01 26.49
C HIS A 175 -12.39 7.72 25.07
N ILE A 176 -12.58 6.50 24.58
CA ILE A 176 -12.21 6.08 23.23
C ILE A 176 -13.48 5.71 22.47
N GLU A 177 -13.64 6.27 21.27
CA GLU A 177 -14.64 5.85 20.29
C GLU A 177 -13.96 5.29 19.04
N LYS A 178 -14.66 4.41 18.33
CA LYS A 178 -14.22 3.83 17.05
C LYS A 178 -14.67 4.61 15.82
N HIS A 179 -14.85 5.91 16.01
CA HIS A 179 -15.14 6.90 14.99
C HIS A 179 -14.57 8.23 15.48
N HIS A 180 -14.33 9.14 14.55
CA HIS A 180 -13.87 10.48 14.89
C HIS A 180 -14.98 11.27 15.63
N PHE A 181 -14.60 12.03 16.65
CA PHE A 181 -15.49 13.01 17.29
C PHE A 181 -14.75 14.33 17.57
N ASP A 182 -15.39 15.45 17.25
CA ASP A 182 -14.89 16.79 17.59
C ASP A 182 -15.11 17.12 19.08
N VAL A 183 -16.14 16.52 19.68
CA VAL A 183 -16.54 16.77 21.08
C VAL A 183 -16.76 15.42 21.76
N CYS A 184 -16.05 15.21 22.87
CA CYS A 184 -16.14 13.98 23.64
C CYS A 184 -17.57 13.72 24.14
N PRO A 185 -18.20 12.60 23.76
CA PRO A 185 -19.59 12.31 24.15
C PRO A 185 -19.74 12.05 25.66
N LYS A 186 -18.63 11.77 26.36
CA LYS A 186 -18.61 11.48 27.80
C LYS A 186 -18.44 12.72 28.67
N CYS A 187 -17.61 13.68 28.26
CA CYS A 187 -17.26 14.82 29.11
C CYS A 187 -17.35 16.20 28.43
N GLY A 188 -17.72 16.27 27.15
CA GLY A 188 -17.86 17.51 26.40
C GLY A 188 -16.55 18.22 26.04
N SER A 189 -15.39 17.58 26.29
CA SER A 189 -14.08 18.16 25.91
C SER A 189 -13.89 18.16 24.41
N THR A 190 -13.25 19.20 23.89
CA THR A 190 -12.76 19.32 22.50
C THR A 190 -11.28 18.95 22.36
N GLU A 191 -10.64 18.54 23.47
CA GLU A 191 -9.26 18.04 23.46
C GLU A 191 -9.29 16.56 23.10
N THR A 192 -8.95 16.27 21.85
CA THR A 192 -8.98 14.93 21.26
C THR A 192 -7.71 14.60 20.47
N THR A 193 -7.37 13.31 20.45
CA THR A 193 -6.29 12.73 19.66
C THR A 193 -6.88 11.60 18.80
N ASP A 194 -6.60 11.63 17.50
CA ASP A 194 -6.94 10.59 16.52
C ASP A 194 -5.78 9.60 16.28
#